data_AF-A0A7C3SNK0-F1
#
_entry.id   AF-A0A7C3SNK0-F1
#
_cell.length_a   1.000
_cell.length_b   1.000
_cell.length_c   1.000
_cell.angle_alpha   90.00
_cell.angle_beta   90.00
_cell.angle_gamma   90.00
#
_symmetry.space_group_name_H-M   'P 1'
#
loop_
_entity.id
_entity.type
_entity.pdbx_description
1 polymer ?
#
loop_
_entity_poly.entity_id
_entity_poly.type
_entity_poly.pdbx_seq_one_letter_code
_entity_poly.pdbx_strand_id
1 'polypeptide(L)'
;MLPLQELLTATALSLLRMFCAYILSLLVAIGVGVWMARSRVVESVLLPVLDVLQSIPILGFFPAALLILVRLLPGGLGRELAAVFLIFTSLVWNMIFGVYTSLKSLDPSIHDMARVYRLGPLARLFFVYVPACRESIIANSLVSWAGGWFFLTSAEVLSLGEEEYRLRGIGSFILDSFSKGDTLGFYAGVLTLLATILATYLLLWNPAAVTVLGLSLPSVLTVFEALRGTVGLAWSGLARVLVPLEARLGARLSLPKSAKVALLVLAAAAVVYSAKGLSLELLLGTAPVLASFPVELGRSLPRIGLVLLLSATLSVLIAYFAHMSRSVSMTVSIAGEVLASIPAVVWWPLLSSLALSHPLGPSIVMLIVFLQGAFWYVYFNLIIYGLASVRKDLDELAVVYRVRGLTYLRYVFVPSLLPSLATGLLSAWGGAWNASIVAEYVEIGEEAIDMQGVGSLISKTAARGDVAALLATSLALSLFIVVVNKTLWVRLFRFIEKRYGGE
;
A
#
# COMPACT_ATOMS: atom_id res chain seq x y z
N MET A 1 -25.60 13.58 22.22
CA MET A 1 -26.42 13.15 21.05
C MET A 1 -25.45 12.80 19.93
N LEU A 2 -25.61 11.64 19.29
CA LEU A 2 -24.75 11.21 18.18
C LEU A 2 -24.86 12.22 17.02
N PRO A 3 -23.77 12.89 16.59
CA PRO A 3 -23.81 13.84 15.49
C PRO A 3 -23.80 13.06 14.16
N LEU A 4 -24.88 12.32 13.86
CA LEU A 4 -24.98 11.43 12.70
C LEU A 4 -24.69 12.17 11.38
N GLN A 5 -25.16 13.41 11.24
CA GLN A 5 -24.87 14.23 10.06
C GLN A 5 -23.39 14.55 9.93
N GLU A 6 -22.71 14.88 11.03
CA GLU A 6 -21.27 15.13 11.03
C GLU A 6 -20.50 13.89 10.62
N LEU A 7 -20.83 12.75 11.23
CA LEU A 7 -20.25 11.45 10.92
C LEU A 7 -20.42 11.08 9.44
N LEU A 8 -21.63 11.20 8.88
CA LEU A 8 -21.88 10.92 7.46
C LEU A 8 -21.09 11.87 6.54
N THR A 9 -21.01 13.16 6.88
CA THR A 9 -20.20 14.12 6.10
C THR A 9 -18.71 13.81 6.17
N ALA A 10 -18.22 13.42 7.35
CA ALA A 10 -16.83 13.02 7.57
C ALA A 10 -16.49 11.79 6.73
N THR A 11 -17.34 10.75 6.75
CA THR A 11 -17.20 9.55 5.92
C THR A 11 -17.17 9.88 4.43
N ALA A 12 -18.08 10.73 3.96
CA ALA A 12 -18.16 11.11 2.55
C ALA A 12 -16.90 11.85 2.07
N LEU A 13 -16.36 12.76 2.89
CA LEU A 13 -15.13 13.49 2.56
C LEU A 13 -13.91 12.56 2.55
N SER A 14 -13.81 11.64 3.51
CA SER A 14 -12.75 10.61 3.52
C SER A 14 -12.81 9.72 2.27
N LEU A 15 -14.00 9.25 1.90
CA LEU A 15 -14.21 8.48 0.68
C LEU A 15 -13.81 9.28 -0.56
N LEU A 16 -14.19 10.55 -0.64
CA LEU A 16 -13.82 11.41 -1.75
C LEU A 16 -12.28 11.53 -1.90
N ARG A 17 -11.57 11.75 -0.79
CA ARG A 17 -10.09 11.78 -0.80
C ARG A 17 -9.49 10.46 -1.28
N MET A 18 -10.00 9.34 -0.76
CA MET A 18 -9.59 7.98 -1.15
C MET A 18 -9.80 7.74 -2.64
N PHE A 19 -10.98 8.07 -3.19
CA PHE A 19 -11.26 7.91 -4.62
C PHE A 19 -10.41 8.83 -5.49
N CYS A 20 -10.24 10.10 -5.11
CA CYS A 20 -9.37 11.04 -5.84
C CYS A 20 -7.92 10.54 -5.88
N ALA A 21 -7.37 10.12 -4.73
CA ALA A 21 -6.03 9.56 -4.65
C ALA A 21 -5.90 8.25 -5.46
N TYR A 22 -6.90 7.38 -5.40
CA TYR A 22 -6.93 6.13 -6.15
C TYR A 22 -6.95 6.37 -7.68
N ILE A 23 -7.84 7.23 -8.17
CA ILE A 23 -7.94 7.54 -9.61
C ILE A 23 -6.63 8.15 -10.10
N LEU A 24 -6.07 9.11 -9.35
CA LEU A 24 -4.77 9.71 -9.68
C LEU A 24 -3.67 8.64 -9.72
N SER A 25 -3.63 7.76 -8.72
CA SER A 25 -2.65 6.67 -8.64
C SER A 25 -2.76 5.71 -9.81
N LEU A 26 -3.97 5.32 -10.19
CA LEU A 26 -4.22 4.42 -11.30
C LEU A 26 -3.78 5.03 -12.64
N LEU A 27 -4.08 6.30 -12.88
CA LEU A 27 -3.66 7.01 -14.09
C LEU A 27 -2.13 7.13 -14.17
N VAL A 28 -1.48 7.49 -13.07
CA VAL A 28 -0.02 7.56 -12.97
C VAL A 28 0.59 6.17 -13.16
N ALA A 29 0.03 5.14 -12.54
CA ALA A 29 0.49 3.76 -12.65
C ALA A 29 0.44 3.22 -14.08
N ILE A 30 -0.68 3.42 -14.78
CA ILE A 30 -0.82 3.05 -16.18
C ILE A 30 0.19 3.80 -17.03
N GLY A 31 0.31 5.12 -16.87
CA GLY A 31 1.22 5.95 -17.66
C GLY A 31 2.69 5.60 -17.44
N VAL A 32 3.14 5.60 -16.18
CA VAL A 32 4.53 5.34 -15.79
C VAL A 32 4.89 3.88 -16.03
N GLY A 33 4.04 2.93 -15.64
CA GLY A 33 4.27 1.49 -15.83
C GLY A 33 4.41 1.12 -17.31
N VAL A 34 3.53 1.63 -18.18
CA VAL A 34 3.66 1.47 -19.63
C VAL A 34 4.95 2.10 -20.14
N TRP A 35 5.28 3.32 -19.70
CA TRP A 35 6.48 4.01 -20.20
C TRP A 35 7.76 3.27 -19.82
N MET A 36 7.86 2.78 -18.58
CA MET A 36 8.96 1.93 -18.11
C MET A 36 9.04 0.63 -18.91
N ALA A 37 7.92 -0.07 -19.11
CA ALA A 37 7.92 -1.34 -19.85
C ALA A 37 8.41 -1.18 -21.30
N ARG A 38 8.19 0.00 -21.90
CA ARG A 38 8.47 0.28 -23.32
C ARG A 38 9.83 0.90 -23.60
N SER A 39 10.50 1.47 -22.60
CA SER A 39 11.76 2.21 -22.81
C SER A 39 12.81 1.79 -21.80
N ARG A 40 13.88 1.14 -22.29
CA ARG A 40 15.03 0.73 -21.46
C ARG A 40 15.69 1.89 -20.70
N VAL A 41 15.72 3.08 -21.31
CA VAL A 41 16.27 4.29 -20.66
C VAL A 41 15.40 4.68 -19.48
N VAL A 42 14.09 4.75 -19.68
CA VAL A 42 13.13 5.14 -18.63
C VAL A 42 13.10 4.09 -17.53
N GLU A 43 13.10 2.81 -17.88
CA GLU A 43 13.25 1.69 -16.96
C GLU A 43 14.51 1.82 -16.10
N SER A 44 15.67 2.05 -16.71
CA SER A 44 16.95 2.15 -15.99
C SER A 44 17.04 3.35 -15.03
N VAL A 45 16.27 4.42 -15.28
CA VAL A 45 16.24 5.63 -14.45
C VAL A 45 15.15 5.56 -13.40
N LEU A 46 13.92 5.18 -13.78
CA LEU A 46 12.77 5.19 -12.89
C LEU A 46 12.77 4.01 -11.92
N LEU A 47 13.28 2.83 -12.29
CA LEU A 47 13.32 1.69 -11.36
C LEU A 47 14.06 2.04 -10.05
N PRO A 48 15.32 2.55 -10.08
CA PRO A 48 16.01 2.93 -8.85
C PRO A 48 15.31 4.06 -8.08
N VAL A 49 14.72 5.04 -8.79
CA VAL A 49 14.01 6.16 -8.15
C VAL A 49 12.76 5.66 -7.43
N LEU A 50 11.95 4.84 -8.10
CA LEU A 50 10.73 4.26 -7.53
C LEU A 50 11.05 3.31 -6.38
N ASP A 51 12.15 2.54 -6.46
CA ASP A 51 12.63 1.71 -5.36
C ASP A 51 12.95 2.51 -4.09
N VAL A 52 13.56 3.68 -4.25
CA VAL A 52 13.83 4.59 -3.13
C VAL A 52 12.53 5.21 -2.63
N LEU A 53 11.71 5.78 -3.53
CA LEU A 53 10.47 6.48 -3.16
C LEU A 53 9.47 5.56 -2.46
N GLN A 54 9.30 4.32 -2.93
CA GLN A 54 8.38 3.36 -2.30
C GLN A 54 8.84 2.90 -0.91
N SER A 55 10.12 3.09 -0.59
CA SER A 55 10.71 2.72 0.70
C SER A 55 10.64 3.86 1.73
N ILE A 56 10.32 5.08 1.28
CA ILE A 56 10.11 6.23 2.17
C ILE A 56 8.76 6.05 2.87
N PRO A 57 8.72 6.04 4.21
CA PRO A 57 7.44 5.97 4.91
C PRO A 57 6.60 7.21 4.65
N ILE A 58 5.28 7.11 4.80
CA ILE A 58 4.37 8.23 4.49
C ILE A 58 4.76 9.52 5.22
N LEU A 59 5.20 9.44 6.48
CA LEU A 59 5.64 10.59 7.28
C LEU A 59 6.86 11.29 6.66
N GLY A 60 7.73 10.57 5.95
CA GLY A 60 8.85 11.15 5.21
C GLY A 60 8.40 12.07 4.06
N PHE A 61 7.18 11.88 3.56
CA PHE A 61 6.58 12.75 2.54
C PHE A 61 5.83 13.97 3.13
N PHE A 62 5.61 14.03 4.45
CA PHE A 62 4.88 15.13 5.09
C PHE A 62 5.52 16.50 4.85
N PRO A 63 6.84 16.69 5.00
CA PRO A 63 7.46 17.99 4.73
C PRO A 63 7.20 18.48 3.30
N ALA A 64 7.25 17.58 2.31
CA ALA A 64 6.94 17.91 0.93
C ALA A 64 5.47 18.32 0.76
N ALA A 65 4.55 17.57 1.38
CA ALA A 65 3.11 17.88 1.34
C ALA A 65 2.81 19.25 1.97
N LEU A 66 3.39 19.56 3.14
CA LEU A 66 3.16 20.83 3.84
C LEU A 66 3.82 22.02 3.12
N LEU A 67 5.11 21.91 2.78
CA LEU A 67 5.85 23.03 2.19
C LEU A 67 5.39 23.36 0.77
N ILE A 68 5.02 22.35 -0.03
CA ILE A 68 4.65 22.55 -1.42
C ILE A 68 3.15 22.80 -1.56
N LEU A 69 2.30 22.02 -0.89
CA LEU A 69 0.85 22.08 -1.15
C LEU A 69 0.14 23.01 -0.17
N VAL A 70 0.49 22.99 1.12
CA VAL A 70 -0.18 23.85 2.11
C VAL A 70 0.33 25.29 2.07
N ARG A 71 1.63 25.51 1.90
CA ARG A 71 2.19 26.87 1.91
C ARG A 71 2.12 27.60 0.56
N LEU A 72 2.18 26.89 -0.58
CA LEU A 72 2.13 27.54 -1.91
C LEU A 72 0.71 27.71 -2.45
N LEU A 73 -0.26 26.89 -2.02
CA LEU A 73 -1.64 26.98 -2.50
C LEU A 73 -2.55 27.64 -1.45
N PRO A 74 -3.38 28.62 -1.85
CA PRO A 74 -4.23 29.34 -0.91
C PRO A 74 -5.38 28.50 -0.35
N GLY A 75 -5.68 28.71 0.93
CA GLY A 75 -6.91 28.26 1.60
C GLY A 75 -6.98 26.76 1.95
N GLY A 76 -8.19 26.25 2.18
CA GLY A 76 -8.42 24.84 2.54
C GLY A 76 -8.02 23.83 1.45
N LEU A 77 -7.91 24.29 0.19
CA LEU A 77 -7.50 23.46 -0.95
C LEU A 77 -6.10 22.87 -0.78
N GLY A 78 -5.14 23.64 -0.25
CA GLY A 78 -3.78 23.15 -0.04
C GLY A 78 -3.72 21.96 0.93
N ARG A 79 -4.53 22.01 2.00
CA ARG A 79 -4.63 20.92 2.99
C ARG A 79 -5.30 19.68 2.41
N GLU A 80 -6.39 19.85 1.67
CA GLU A 80 -7.08 18.76 0.99
C GLU A 80 -6.17 18.06 -0.04
N LEU A 81 -5.42 18.83 -0.83
CA LEU A 81 -4.46 18.28 -1.79
C LEU A 81 -3.27 17.61 -1.09
N ALA A 82 -2.82 18.12 0.06
CA ALA A 82 -1.79 17.47 0.87
C ALA A 82 -2.25 16.09 1.36
N ALA A 83 -3.47 15.96 1.87
CA ALA A 83 -4.02 14.68 2.28
C ALA A 83 -4.17 13.71 1.10
N VAL A 84 -4.72 14.18 -0.04
CA VAL A 84 -4.83 13.37 -1.27
C VAL A 84 -3.44 12.94 -1.77
N PHE A 85 -2.44 13.81 -1.70
CA PHE A 85 -1.05 13.50 -2.09
C PHE A 85 -0.45 12.43 -1.18
N LEU A 86 -0.63 12.54 0.14
CA LEU A 86 -0.11 11.54 1.08
C LEU A 86 -0.78 10.18 0.87
N ILE A 87 -2.10 10.14 0.70
CA ILE A 87 -2.80 8.90 0.34
C ILE A 87 -2.29 8.39 -1.01
N PHE A 88 -2.13 9.25 -2.02
CA PHE A 88 -1.57 8.86 -3.32
C PHE A 88 -0.19 8.19 -3.18
N THR A 89 0.69 8.71 -2.31
CA THR A 89 1.99 8.10 -2.05
C THR A 89 1.92 6.74 -1.35
N SER A 90 0.80 6.34 -0.75
CA SER A 90 0.66 4.96 -0.26
C SER A 90 0.08 4.01 -1.31
N LEU A 91 -0.59 4.53 -2.33
CA LEU A 91 -1.31 3.74 -3.34
C LEU A 91 -0.47 3.46 -4.59
N VAL A 92 0.26 4.45 -5.08
CA VAL A 92 0.75 4.50 -6.46
C VAL A 92 1.85 3.49 -6.79
N TRP A 93 2.74 3.19 -5.84
CA TRP A 93 3.93 2.37 -6.10
C TRP A 93 3.59 0.95 -6.54
N ASN A 94 2.76 0.27 -5.75
CA ASN A 94 2.35 -1.10 -6.03
C ASN A 94 1.63 -1.21 -7.38
N MET A 95 0.80 -0.22 -7.73
CA MET A 95 0.13 -0.17 -9.03
C MET A 95 1.11 0.06 -10.20
N ILE A 96 2.10 0.94 -10.06
CA ILE A 96 3.13 1.15 -11.09
C ILE A 96 3.85 -0.16 -11.38
N PHE A 97 4.34 -0.83 -10.32
CA PHE A 97 5.06 -2.09 -10.45
C PHE A 97 4.16 -3.20 -11.02
N GLY A 98 2.89 -3.27 -10.60
CA GLY A 98 1.91 -4.20 -11.14
C GLY A 98 1.71 -4.06 -12.64
N VAL A 99 1.52 -2.83 -13.14
CA VAL A 99 1.40 -2.58 -14.60
C VAL A 99 2.71 -2.91 -15.30
N TYR A 100 3.84 -2.47 -14.73
CA TYR A 100 5.18 -2.68 -15.31
C TYR A 100 5.51 -4.17 -15.48
N THR A 101 5.34 -4.98 -14.43
CA THR A 101 5.65 -6.41 -14.46
C THR A 101 4.72 -7.17 -15.40
N SER A 102 3.42 -6.84 -15.38
CA SER A 102 2.42 -7.45 -16.26
C SER A 102 2.70 -7.19 -17.75
N LEU A 103 3.20 -6.02 -18.11
CA LEU A 103 3.60 -5.75 -19.50
C LEU A 103 4.90 -6.46 -19.89
N LYS A 104 5.83 -6.61 -18.95
CA LYS A 104 7.08 -7.34 -19.17
C LYS A 104 6.87 -8.84 -19.33
N SER A 105 5.82 -9.40 -18.75
CA SER A 105 5.45 -10.81 -18.89
C SER A 105 4.68 -11.13 -20.18
N LEU A 106 4.34 -10.13 -21.00
CA LEU A 106 3.67 -10.38 -22.28
C LEU A 106 4.61 -11.06 -23.27
N ASP A 107 4.05 -12.00 -24.03
CA ASP A 107 4.77 -12.66 -25.11
C ASP A 107 5.35 -11.62 -26.11
N PRO A 108 6.63 -11.73 -26.50
CA PRO A 108 7.23 -10.84 -27.48
C PRO A 108 6.43 -10.68 -28.78
N SER A 109 5.69 -11.71 -29.22
CA SER A 109 4.85 -11.70 -30.41
C SER A 109 3.72 -10.66 -30.37
N ILE A 110 3.22 -10.28 -29.19
CA ILE A 110 2.23 -9.19 -29.05
C ILE A 110 2.82 -7.86 -29.55
N HIS A 111 4.12 -7.66 -29.33
CA HIS A 111 4.83 -6.48 -29.82
C HIS A 111 5.08 -6.53 -31.32
N ASP A 112 5.30 -7.71 -31.88
CA ASP A 112 5.41 -7.92 -33.32
C ASP A 112 4.08 -7.67 -34.02
N MET A 113 2.99 -8.19 -33.46
CA MET A 113 1.63 -7.92 -33.89
C MET A 113 1.36 -6.40 -33.93
N ALA A 114 1.66 -5.68 -32.85
CA ALA A 114 1.43 -4.24 -32.79
C ALA A 114 2.27 -3.45 -33.82
N ARG A 115 3.44 -3.98 -34.22
CA ARG A 115 4.28 -3.41 -35.28
C ARG A 115 3.70 -3.71 -36.67
N VAL A 116 3.29 -4.95 -36.93
CA VAL A 116 2.71 -5.39 -38.22
C VAL A 116 1.43 -4.61 -38.52
N TYR A 117 0.52 -4.48 -37.55
CA TYR A 117 -0.71 -3.69 -37.68
C TYR A 117 -0.50 -2.17 -37.57
N ARG A 118 0.74 -1.71 -37.42
CA ARG A 118 1.12 -0.29 -37.32
C ARG A 118 0.32 0.49 -36.27
N LEU A 119 0.02 -0.15 -35.14
CA LEU A 119 -0.74 0.48 -34.07
C LEU A 119 0.04 1.67 -33.48
N GLY A 120 -0.62 2.82 -33.34
CA GLY A 120 -0.07 3.99 -32.65
C GLY A 120 0.06 3.80 -31.13
N PRO A 121 0.85 4.62 -30.43
CA PRO A 121 0.95 4.60 -28.96
C PRO A 121 -0.40 4.57 -28.22
N LEU A 122 -1.37 5.41 -28.60
CA LEU A 122 -2.69 5.41 -27.94
C LEU A 122 -3.49 4.17 -28.31
N ALA A 123 -3.45 3.73 -29.58
CA ALA A 123 -4.07 2.47 -29.98
C ALA A 123 -3.52 1.27 -29.16
N ARG A 124 -2.20 1.21 -28.97
CA ARG A 124 -1.58 0.17 -28.13
C ARG A 124 -2.00 0.29 -26.67
N LEU A 125 -2.06 1.50 -26.12
CA LEU A 125 -2.49 1.73 -24.74
C LEU A 125 -3.93 1.21 -24.52
N PHE A 126 -4.87 1.66 -25.34
CA PHE A 126 -6.30 1.39 -25.16
C PHE A 126 -6.69 -0.06 -25.49
N PHE A 127 -6.09 -0.65 -26.52
CA PHE A 127 -6.54 -1.94 -27.07
C PHE A 127 -5.59 -3.12 -26.78
N VAL A 128 -4.36 -2.87 -26.33
CA VAL A 128 -3.38 -3.94 -26.06
C VAL A 128 -2.93 -3.92 -24.61
N TYR A 129 -2.30 -2.83 -24.17
CA TYR A 129 -1.61 -2.78 -22.88
C TYR A 129 -2.55 -2.79 -21.69
N VAL A 130 -3.53 -1.88 -21.63
CA VAL A 130 -4.47 -1.84 -20.49
C VAL A 130 -5.33 -3.11 -20.41
N PRO A 131 -5.89 -3.64 -21.51
CA PRO A 131 -6.61 -4.92 -21.47
C PRO A 131 -5.75 -6.09 -21.00
N ALA A 132 -4.48 -6.15 -21.41
CA ALA A 132 -3.55 -7.19 -20.99
C ALA A 132 -3.17 -7.08 -19.50
N CYS A 133 -3.16 -5.88 -18.94
CA CYS A 133 -2.87 -5.64 -17.53
C CYS A 133 -4.09 -5.71 -16.61
N ARG A 134 -5.29 -6.03 -17.11
CA ARG A 134 -6.54 -5.95 -16.33
C ARG A 134 -6.47 -6.68 -14.98
N GLU A 135 -5.88 -7.87 -14.97
CA GLU A 135 -5.79 -8.74 -13.78
C GLU A 135 -4.84 -8.10 -12.76
N SER A 136 -3.66 -7.68 -13.23
CA SER A 136 -2.68 -6.97 -12.40
C SER A 136 -3.23 -5.64 -11.87
N ILE A 137 -3.94 -4.86 -12.68
CA ILE A 137 -4.55 -3.60 -12.27
C ILE A 137 -5.54 -3.84 -11.13
N ILE A 138 -6.44 -4.82 -11.25
CA ILE A 138 -7.43 -5.12 -10.20
C ILE A 138 -6.75 -5.64 -8.94
N ALA A 139 -5.83 -6.60 -9.06
CA ALA A 139 -5.10 -7.16 -7.93
C ALA A 139 -4.34 -6.08 -7.14
N ASN A 140 -3.57 -5.24 -7.84
CA ASN A 140 -2.79 -4.18 -7.21
C ASN A 140 -3.67 -3.03 -6.70
N SER A 141 -4.83 -2.79 -7.32
CA SER A 141 -5.82 -1.83 -6.83
C SER A 141 -6.39 -2.24 -5.48
N LEU A 142 -6.72 -3.53 -5.31
CA LEU A 142 -7.27 -4.06 -4.06
C LEU A 142 -6.26 -3.93 -2.91
N VAL A 143 -5.00 -4.30 -3.16
CA VAL A 143 -3.90 -4.17 -2.16
C VAL A 143 -3.65 -2.71 -1.83
N SER A 144 -3.54 -1.85 -2.84
CA SER A 144 -3.34 -0.42 -2.61
C SER A 144 -4.51 0.20 -1.85
N TRP A 145 -5.77 -0.09 -2.20
CA TRP A 145 -6.95 0.44 -1.50
C TRP A 145 -6.93 0.13 0.00
N ALA A 146 -6.55 -1.10 0.38
CA ALA A 146 -6.32 -1.47 1.77
C ALA A 146 -5.25 -0.60 2.44
N GLY A 147 -4.11 -0.39 1.76
CA GLY A 147 -3.05 0.52 2.21
C GLY A 147 -3.53 1.98 2.37
N GLY A 148 -4.43 2.45 1.51
CA GLY A 148 -5.03 3.78 1.63
C GLY A 148 -5.79 3.97 2.95
N TRP A 149 -6.61 2.99 3.35
CA TRP A 149 -7.33 3.03 4.64
C TRP A 149 -6.40 3.05 5.85
N PHE A 150 -5.29 2.31 5.76
CA PHE A 150 -4.27 2.28 6.81
C PHE A 150 -3.69 3.68 7.09
N PHE A 151 -3.52 4.50 6.04
CA PHE A 151 -2.91 5.82 6.15
C PHE A 151 -3.89 7.00 6.17
N LEU A 152 -5.17 6.76 5.89
CA LEU A 152 -6.20 7.80 5.80
C LEU A 152 -6.23 8.69 7.03
N THR A 153 -6.25 8.10 8.23
CA THR A 153 -6.29 8.83 9.50
C THR A 153 -5.09 9.76 9.68
N SER A 154 -3.89 9.29 9.33
CA SER A 154 -2.66 10.08 9.38
C SER A 154 -2.64 11.16 8.31
N ALA A 155 -3.27 10.94 7.15
CA ALA A 155 -3.40 11.95 6.11
C ALA A 155 -4.45 13.05 6.47
N GLU A 156 -5.43 12.73 7.31
CA GLU A 156 -6.47 13.67 7.77
C GLU A 156 -6.06 14.50 8.98
N VAL A 157 -5.12 14.00 9.79
CA VAL A 157 -4.54 14.70 10.93
C VAL A 157 -3.05 14.88 10.67
N LEU A 158 -2.69 16.03 10.10
CA LEU A 158 -1.32 16.38 9.76
C LEU A 158 -0.72 17.24 10.87
N SER A 159 0.14 16.65 11.68
CA SER A 159 0.81 17.36 12.78
C SER A 159 2.32 17.41 12.52
N LEU A 160 2.90 18.61 12.50
CA LEU A 160 4.34 18.82 12.37
C LEU A 160 4.76 19.97 13.30
N GLY A 161 5.29 19.63 14.48
CA GLY A 161 5.60 20.61 15.51
C GLY A 161 4.34 21.32 16.01
N GLU A 162 4.38 22.65 16.06
CA GLU A 162 3.25 23.48 16.49
C GLU A 162 2.16 23.65 15.40
N GLU A 163 2.49 23.34 14.14
CA GLU A 163 1.51 23.40 13.05
C GLU A 163 0.72 22.07 12.99
N GLU A 164 -0.54 22.11 13.44
CA GLU A 164 -1.48 21.02 13.27
C GLU A 164 -2.62 21.39 12.29
N TYR A 165 -2.74 20.60 11.23
CA TYR A 165 -3.80 20.70 10.24
C TYR A 165 -4.73 19.49 10.35
N ARG A 166 -5.93 19.73 10.86
CA ARG A 166 -7.02 18.74 10.91
C ARG A 166 -7.99 18.99 9.76
N LEU A 167 -8.21 17.96 8.95
CA LEU A 167 -9.24 17.95 7.92
C LEU A 167 -10.52 17.31 8.47
N ARG A 168 -11.67 17.68 7.92
CA ARG A 168 -12.93 16.97 8.23
C ARG A 168 -12.91 15.61 7.57
N GLY A 169 -12.83 14.55 8.37
CA GLY A 169 -12.84 13.17 7.88
C GLY A 169 -13.13 12.18 9.00
N ILE A 170 -13.38 10.93 8.64
CA ILE A 170 -13.73 9.89 9.61
C ILE A 170 -12.56 9.57 10.54
N GLY A 171 -11.31 9.66 10.06
CA GLY A 171 -10.13 9.47 10.87
C GLY A 171 -9.96 10.58 11.90
N SER A 172 -10.14 11.84 11.48
CA SER A 172 -10.13 12.97 12.40
C SER A 172 -11.27 12.88 13.42
N PHE A 173 -12.48 12.49 12.99
CA PHE A 173 -13.64 12.32 13.87
C PHE A 173 -13.39 11.27 14.96
N ILE A 174 -12.84 10.11 14.60
CA ILE A 174 -12.50 9.04 15.57
C ILE A 174 -11.49 9.56 16.60
N LEU A 175 -10.42 10.22 16.14
CA LEU A 175 -9.38 10.75 17.03
C LEU A 175 -9.92 11.88 17.92
N ASP A 176 -10.72 12.79 17.37
CA ASP A 176 -11.32 13.89 18.13
C ASP A 176 -12.30 13.39 19.19
N SER A 177 -13.16 12.42 18.86
CA SER A 177 -14.07 11.81 19.83
C SER A 177 -13.30 11.09 20.93
N PHE A 178 -12.21 10.40 20.59
CA PHE A 178 -11.35 9.75 21.57
C PHE A 178 -10.68 10.76 22.50
N SER A 179 -10.05 11.81 21.96
CA SER A 179 -9.38 12.86 22.75
C SER A 179 -10.35 13.64 23.65
N LYS A 180 -11.61 13.79 23.26
CA LYS A 180 -12.65 14.44 24.07
C LYS A 180 -13.30 13.52 25.11
N GLY A 181 -12.95 12.23 25.14
CA GLY A 181 -13.60 11.23 25.99
C GLY A 181 -15.04 10.88 25.57
N ASP A 182 -15.46 11.26 24.35
CA ASP A 182 -16.76 10.90 23.79
C ASP A 182 -16.73 9.45 23.28
N THR A 183 -16.97 8.51 24.20
CA THR A 183 -16.97 7.07 23.92
C THR A 183 -18.00 6.69 22.86
N LEU A 184 -19.19 7.28 22.90
CA LEU A 184 -20.27 6.99 21.96
C LEU A 184 -19.89 7.44 20.54
N GLY A 185 -19.37 8.66 20.39
CA GLY A 185 -18.85 9.16 19.12
C GLY A 185 -17.69 8.33 18.61
N PHE A 186 -16.74 7.97 19.47
CA PHE A 186 -15.60 7.13 19.11
C PHE A 186 -16.02 5.78 18.53
N TYR A 187 -16.86 5.02 19.24
CA TYR A 187 -17.32 3.71 18.75
C TYR A 187 -18.21 3.83 17.51
N ALA A 188 -19.06 4.85 17.41
CA ALA A 188 -19.85 5.11 16.20
C ALA A 188 -18.97 5.44 14.99
N GLY A 189 -17.91 6.23 15.19
CA GLY A 189 -16.90 6.52 14.18
C GLY A 189 -16.19 5.27 13.68
N VAL A 190 -15.69 4.44 14.61
CA VAL A 190 -15.03 3.15 14.28
C VAL A 190 -15.99 2.22 13.53
N LEU A 191 -17.22 2.04 14.02
CA LEU A 191 -18.22 1.18 13.35
C LEU A 191 -18.56 1.70 11.94
N THR A 192 -18.69 3.01 11.77
CA THR A 192 -18.96 3.61 10.46
C THR A 192 -17.79 3.43 9.51
N LEU A 193 -16.55 3.51 10.01
CA LEU A 193 -15.35 3.24 9.23
C LEU A 193 -15.34 1.79 8.74
N LEU A 194 -15.55 0.83 9.63
CA LEU A 194 -15.61 -0.59 9.28
C LEU A 194 -16.74 -0.89 8.29
N ALA A 195 -17.93 -0.33 8.53
CA ALA A 195 -19.06 -0.46 7.61
C ALA A 195 -18.76 0.12 6.23
N THR A 196 -18.08 1.26 6.18
CA THR A 196 -17.66 1.91 4.93
C THR A 196 -16.66 1.07 4.17
N ILE A 197 -15.65 0.52 4.86
CA ILE A 197 -14.64 -0.33 4.22
C ILE A 197 -15.34 -1.59 3.67
N LEU A 198 -16.11 -2.29 4.49
CA LEU A 198 -16.86 -3.48 4.06
C LEU A 198 -17.77 -3.17 2.86
N ALA A 199 -18.50 -2.05 2.89
CA ALA A 199 -19.34 -1.63 1.77
C ALA A 199 -18.51 -1.44 0.50
N THR A 200 -17.35 -0.77 0.56
CA THR A 200 -16.49 -0.60 -0.63
C THR A 200 -15.96 -1.93 -1.17
N TYR A 201 -15.64 -2.91 -0.30
CA TYR A 201 -15.24 -4.24 -0.74
C TYR A 201 -16.40 -5.00 -1.40
N LEU A 202 -17.55 -5.07 -0.76
CA LEU A 202 -18.72 -5.79 -1.28
C LEU A 202 -19.27 -5.20 -2.59
N LEU A 203 -19.21 -3.87 -2.74
CA LEU A 203 -19.79 -3.16 -3.88
C LEU A 203 -18.81 -2.94 -5.04
N LEU A 204 -17.50 -2.88 -4.79
CA LEU A 204 -16.50 -2.53 -5.82
C LEU A 204 -15.43 -3.61 -5.98
N TRP A 205 -14.68 -3.93 -4.91
CA TRP A 205 -13.46 -4.74 -5.03
C TRP A 205 -13.73 -6.23 -5.15
N ASN A 206 -14.61 -6.80 -4.32
CA ASN A 206 -14.97 -8.21 -4.40
C ASN A 206 -15.63 -8.55 -5.74
N PRO A 207 -16.61 -7.78 -6.25
CA PRO A 207 -17.12 -8.01 -7.61
C PRO A 207 -16.04 -7.93 -8.70
N ALA A 208 -15.10 -6.98 -8.61
CA ALA A 208 -13.99 -6.88 -9.56
C ALA A 208 -13.07 -8.11 -9.50
N ALA A 209 -12.73 -8.55 -8.29
CA ALA A 209 -11.91 -9.74 -8.05
C ALA A 209 -12.61 -11.02 -8.53
N VAL A 210 -13.91 -11.18 -8.28
CA VAL A 210 -14.71 -12.31 -8.77
C VAL A 210 -14.72 -12.34 -10.30
N THR A 211 -15.00 -11.19 -10.94
CA THR A 211 -15.18 -11.13 -12.40
C THR A 211 -13.88 -11.18 -13.20
N VAL A 212 -12.78 -10.65 -12.66
CA VAL A 212 -11.50 -10.55 -13.37
C VAL A 212 -10.50 -11.61 -12.93
N LEU A 213 -10.46 -11.95 -11.64
CA LEU A 213 -9.52 -12.91 -11.07
C LEU A 213 -10.14 -14.30 -10.83
N GLY A 214 -11.45 -14.46 -11.00
CA GLY A 214 -12.15 -15.73 -10.80
C GLY A 214 -12.25 -16.17 -9.34
N LEU A 215 -12.09 -15.23 -8.39
CA LEU A 215 -12.17 -15.52 -6.96
C LEU A 215 -13.62 -15.75 -6.50
N SER A 216 -13.79 -16.52 -5.43
CA SER A 216 -15.11 -16.80 -4.83
C SER A 216 -15.32 -15.96 -3.57
N LEU A 217 -15.67 -14.67 -3.76
CA LEU A 217 -15.84 -13.72 -2.67
C LEU A 217 -17.29 -13.20 -2.59
N PRO A 218 -17.80 -12.88 -1.38
CA PRO A 218 -19.09 -12.22 -1.22
C PRO A 218 -19.11 -10.89 -1.99
N SER A 219 -20.08 -10.72 -2.88
CA SER A 219 -20.09 -9.60 -3.82
C SER A 219 -21.51 -9.19 -4.21
N VAL A 220 -21.71 -7.88 -4.39
CA VAL A 220 -22.94 -7.32 -4.97
C VAL A 220 -22.63 -6.89 -6.39
N LEU A 221 -22.90 -7.79 -7.35
CA LEU A 221 -22.56 -7.59 -8.77
C LEU A 221 -23.29 -6.41 -9.41
N THR A 222 -24.52 -6.09 -9.01
CA THR A 222 -25.35 -5.08 -9.66
C THR A 222 -24.70 -3.70 -9.71
N VAL A 223 -24.14 -3.25 -8.59
CA VAL A 223 -23.48 -1.93 -8.50
C VAL A 223 -22.19 -1.92 -9.32
N PHE A 224 -21.42 -2.99 -9.22
CA PHE A 224 -20.18 -3.14 -9.96
C PHE A 224 -20.41 -3.22 -11.47
N GLU A 225 -21.43 -3.93 -11.94
CA GLU A 225 -21.76 -4.05 -13.36
C GLU A 225 -22.18 -2.71 -13.96
N ALA A 226 -22.99 -1.94 -13.23
CA ALA A 226 -23.33 -0.57 -13.62
C ALA A 226 -22.07 0.31 -13.72
N LEU A 227 -21.20 0.25 -12.71
CA LEU A 227 -19.95 1.00 -12.69
C LEU A 227 -19.01 0.56 -13.82
N ARG A 228 -18.83 -0.75 -14.02
CA ARG A 228 -18.05 -1.34 -15.13
C ARG A 228 -18.57 -0.89 -16.48
N GLY A 229 -19.90 -0.85 -16.65
CA GLY A 229 -20.55 -0.33 -17.85
C GLY A 229 -20.18 1.14 -18.09
N THR A 230 -20.34 1.99 -17.09
CA THR A 230 -20.00 3.43 -17.20
C THR A 230 -18.52 3.67 -17.48
N VAL A 231 -17.62 2.97 -16.79
CA VAL A 231 -16.17 3.04 -17.00
C VAL A 231 -15.80 2.53 -18.39
N GLY A 232 -16.42 1.44 -18.86
CA GLY A 232 -16.22 0.92 -20.22
C GLY A 232 -16.71 1.88 -21.31
N LEU A 233 -17.84 2.57 -21.08
CA LEU A 233 -18.34 3.62 -21.97
C LEU A 233 -17.40 4.83 -22.00
N ALA A 234 -16.91 5.29 -20.84
CA ALA A 234 -15.94 6.36 -20.76
C ALA A 234 -14.62 5.97 -21.44
N TRP A 235 -14.10 4.77 -21.18
CA TRP A 235 -12.87 4.24 -21.77
C TRP A 235 -12.97 4.13 -23.30
N SER A 236 -14.05 3.53 -23.81
CA SER A 236 -14.29 3.41 -25.24
C SER A 236 -14.59 4.77 -25.89
N GLY A 237 -15.23 5.69 -25.19
CA GLY A 237 -15.41 7.09 -25.62
C GLY A 237 -14.08 7.80 -25.79
N LEU A 238 -13.21 7.74 -24.78
CA LEU A 238 -11.85 8.30 -24.84
C LEU A 238 -11.04 7.68 -25.97
N ALA A 239 -11.06 6.35 -26.13
CA ALA A 239 -10.37 5.67 -27.22
C ALA A 239 -10.88 6.13 -28.60
N ARG A 240 -12.20 6.25 -28.78
CA ARG A 240 -12.82 6.72 -30.03
C ARG A 240 -12.43 8.15 -30.40
N VAL A 241 -12.16 9.01 -29.42
CA VAL A 241 -11.72 10.39 -29.68
C VAL A 241 -10.22 10.47 -29.88
N LEU A 242 -9.45 9.86 -28.98
CA LEU A 242 -8.00 10.06 -28.91
C LEU A 242 -7.22 9.25 -29.96
N VAL A 243 -7.66 8.03 -30.29
CA VAL A 243 -6.93 7.19 -31.27
C VAL A 243 -7.00 7.76 -32.69
N PRO A 244 -8.17 8.20 -33.21
CA PRO A 244 -8.22 8.88 -34.51
C PRO A 244 -7.50 10.23 -34.49
N LEU A 245 -7.52 10.95 -33.36
CA LEU A 245 -6.80 12.21 -33.21
C LEU A 245 -5.29 12.01 -33.34
N GLU A 246 -4.72 10.98 -32.71
CA GLU A 246 -3.32 10.57 -32.88
C GLU A 246 -3.00 10.25 -34.35
N ALA A 247 -3.88 9.51 -35.03
CA ALA A 247 -3.70 9.17 -36.44
C ALA A 247 -3.73 10.42 -37.34
N ARG A 248 -4.59 11.41 -37.04
CA ARG A 248 -4.74 12.67 -37.79
C ARG A 248 -3.60 13.65 -37.56
N LEU A 249 -3.12 13.77 -36.33
CA LEU A 249 -2.03 14.67 -35.97
C LEU A 249 -0.65 14.14 -36.44
N GLY A 250 -0.61 12.90 -36.93
CA GLY A 250 0.62 12.16 -37.14
C GLY A 250 1.37 11.94 -35.83
N ALA A 251 2.39 11.09 -35.83
CA ALA A 251 3.21 10.78 -34.67
C ALA A 251 4.11 11.97 -34.19
N ARG A 252 3.58 13.20 -34.16
CA ARG A 252 4.21 14.41 -33.60
C ARG A 252 3.76 14.73 -32.17
N LEU A 253 2.85 13.95 -31.59
CA LEU A 253 2.63 13.90 -30.14
C LEU A 253 3.74 13.08 -29.43
N SER A 254 5.00 13.26 -29.86
CA SER A 254 6.09 13.06 -28.93
C SER A 254 6.09 14.29 -28.03
N LEU A 255 5.84 14.12 -26.73
CA LEU A 255 6.31 15.10 -25.74
C LEU A 255 7.75 15.45 -26.15
N PRO A 256 8.04 16.70 -26.54
CA PRO A 256 9.35 17.02 -27.06
C PRO A 256 10.38 16.62 -26.00
N LYS A 257 11.58 16.19 -26.41
CA LYS A 257 12.63 15.83 -25.44
C LYS A 257 12.80 16.93 -24.38
N SER A 258 12.58 18.19 -24.77
CA SER A 258 12.53 19.35 -23.89
C SER A 258 11.42 19.33 -22.84
N ALA A 259 10.22 18.81 -23.09
CA ALA A 259 9.15 18.70 -22.08
C ALA A 259 9.43 17.58 -21.06
N LYS A 260 10.00 16.46 -21.53
CA LYS A 260 10.44 15.35 -20.64
C LYS A 260 11.63 15.77 -19.78
N VAL A 261 12.58 16.46 -20.38
CA VAL A 261 13.70 17.09 -19.68
C VAL A 261 13.20 18.20 -18.78
N ALA A 262 12.24 19.04 -19.18
CA ALA A 262 11.68 20.10 -18.34
C ALA A 262 10.94 19.53 -17.14
N LEU A 263 10.19 18.43 -17.27
CA LEU A 263 9.55 17.79 -16.11
C LEU A 263 10.58 17.18 -15.15
N LEU A 264 11.62 16.53 -15.69
CA LEU A 264 12.76 16.02 -14.91
C LEU A 264 13.59 17.14 -14.28
N VAL A 265 13.78 18.27 -14.98
CA VAL A 265 14.50 19.45 -14.52
C VAL A 265 13.66 20.22 -13.52
N LEU A 266 12.33 20.27 -13.64
CA LEU A 266 11.44 20.86 -12.64
C LEU A 266 11.36 19.98 -11.39
N ALA A 267 11.30 18.66 -11.53
CA ALA A 267 11.38 17.73 -10.39
C ALA A 267 12.76 17.81 -9.72
N ALA A 268 13.85 17.84 -10.50
CA ALA A 268 15.20 18.02 -9.98
C ALA A 268 15.40 19.43 -9.40
N ALA A 269 14.81 20.48 -9.99
CA ALA A 269 14.86 21.85 -9.47
C ALA A 269 14.02 22.01 -8.22
N ALA A 270 12.90 21.29 -8.07
CA ALA A 270 12.15 21.22 -6.82
C ALA A 270 12.96 20.51 -5.73
N VAL A 271 13.63 19.40 -6.06
CA VAL A 271 14.57 18.73 -5.14
C VAL A 271 15.75 19.64 -4.78
N VAL A 272 16.33 20.35 -5.75
CA VAL A 272 17.45 21.28 -5.55
C VAL A 272 17.01 22.55 -4.82
N TYR A 273 15.79 23.04 -5.01
CA TYR A 273 15.22 24.16 -4.28
C TYR A 273 14.94 23.79 -2.82
N SER A 274 14.41 22.58 -2.58
CA SER A 274 14.32 21.98 -1.24
C SER A 274 15.71 21.78 -0.62
N ALA A 275 16.72 21.45 -1.42
CA ALA A 275 18.12 21.32 -0.97
C ALA A 275 18.83 22.67 -0.78
N LYS A 276 18.38 23.76 -1.41
CA LYS A 276 18.91 25.12 -1.17
C LYS A 276 18.58 25.65 0.23
N GLY A 277 17.61 25.04 0.91
CA GLY A 277 17.32 25.29 2.33
C GLY A 277 18.18 24.47 3.30
N LEU A 278 19.05 23.57 2.82
CA LEU A 278 19.92 22.75 3.66
C LEU A 278 21.17 23.55 4.08
N SER A 279 21.10 24.24 5.22
CA SER A 279 22.28 24.87 5.83
C SER A 279 23.19 23.82 6.49
N LEU A 280 24.48 24.15 6.66
CA LEU A 280 25.42 23.29 7.39
C LEU A 280 24.98 23.07 8.84
N GLU A 281 24.37 24.07 9.47
CA GLU A 281 23.75 23.94 10.81
C GLU A 281 22.60 22.93 10.80
N LEU A 282 21.76 22.93 9.76
CA LEU A 282 20.68 21.97 9.61
C LEU A 282 21.21 20.54 9.47
N LEU A 283 22.28 20.35 8.70
CA LEU A 283 22.96 19.06 8.55
C LEU A 283 23.61 18.59 9.86
N LEU A 284 24.30 19.48 10.58
CA LEU A 284 24.89 19.17 11.88
C LEU A 284 23.82 18.83 12.94
N GLY A 285 22.64 19.45 12.87
CA GLY A 285 21.48 19.13 13.71
C GLY A 285 20.96 17.70 13.53
N THR A 286 21.16 17.08 12.37
CA THR A 286 20.74 15.69 12.11
C THR A 286 21.70 14.63 12.66
N ALA A 287 22.94 15.00 13.00
CA ALA A 287 23.98 14.04 13.40
C ALA A 287 23.62 13.22 14.66
N PRO A 288 23.07 13.81 15.75
CA PRO A 288 22.68 13.03 16.94
C PRO A 288 21.60 12.00 16.62
N VAL A 289 20.64 12.38 15.76
CA VAL A 289 19.53 11.53 15.36
C VAL A 289 20.04 10.36 14.51
N LEU A 290 20.90 10.63 13.52
CA LEU A 290 21.55 9.58 12.72
C LEU A 290 22.46 8.68 13.56
N ALA A 291 23.11 9.20 14.60
CA ALA A 291 23.92 8.40 15.52
C ALA A 291 23.06 7.45 16.38
N SER A 292 21.83 7.86 16.75
CA SER A 292 20.89 7.00 17.47
C SER A 292 20.24 5.92 16.57
N PHE A 293 20.18 6.16 15.26
CA PHE A 293 19.48 5.30 14.31
C PHE A 293 19.87 3.81 14.37
N PRO A 294 21.15 3.40 14.43
CA PRO A 294 21.51 1.98 14.53
C PRO A 294 21.01 1.30 15.80
N VAL A 295 20.94 2.03 16.91
CA VAL A 295 20.42 1.51 18.19
C VAL A 295 18.91 1.32 18.09
N GLU A 296 18.19 2.32 17.58
CA GLU A 296 16.74 2.22 17.37
C GLU A 296 16.38 1.14 16.34
N LEU A 297 17.19 1.00 15.28
CA LEU A 297 17.08 -0.08 14.32
C LEU A 297 17.25 -1.45 14.99
N GLY A 298 18.22 -1.58 15.88
CA GLY A 298 18.42 -2.78 16.71
C GLY A 298 17.23 -3.13 17.60
N ARG A 299 16.40 -2.15 17.99
CA ARG A 299 15.16 -2.37 18.77
C ARG A 299 13.97 -2.77 17.89
N SER A 300 13.83 -2.17 16.71
CA SER A 300 12.71 -2.48 15.80
C SER A 300 12.88 -3.81 15.07
N LEU A 301 14.12 -4.21 14.72
CA LEU A 301 14.38 -5.41 13.92
C LEU A 301 13.88 -6.71 14.56
N PRO A 302 14.10 -7.00 15.86
CA PRO A 302 13.56 -8.20 16.50
C PRO A 302 12.03 -8.25 16.47
N ARG A 303 11.37 -7.09 16.64
CA ARG A 303 9.91 -6.98 16.60
C ARG A 303 9.38 -7.31 15.22
N ILE A 304 9.97 -6.72 14.19
CA ILE A 304 9.60 -6.97 12.79
C ILE A 304 9.88 -8.42 12.42
N GLY A 305 11.03 -8.98 12.82
CA GLY A 305 11.35 -10.39 12.61
C GLY A 305 10.32 -11.33 13.25
N LEU A 306 9.92 -11.06 14.50
CA LEU A 306 8.87 -11.80 15.20
C LEU A 306 7.53 -11.70 14.47
N VAL A 307 7.15 -10.49 14.04
CA VAL A 307 5.89 -10.25 13.31
C VAL A 307 5.85 -11.00 11.98
N LEU A 308 6.95 -11.02 11.23
CA LEU A 308 7.05 -11.79 9.99
C LEU A 308 6.98 -13.29 10.25
N LEU A 309 7.65 -13.79 11.30
CA LEU A 309 7.60 -15.20 11.68
C LEU A 309 6.19 -15.63 12.07
N LEU A 310 5.51 -14.84 12.92
CA LEU A 310 4.12 -15.07 13.31
C LEU A 310 3.20 -15.02 12.09
N SER A 311 3.41 -14.04 11.20
CA SER A 311 2.61 -13.88 9.99
C SER A 311 2.75 -15.06 9.03
N ALA A 312 3.97 -15.54 8.80
CA ALA A 312 4.24 -16.75 8.02
C ALA A 312 3.54 -17.96 8.63
N THR A 313 3.78 -18.19 9.92
CA THR A 313 3.32 -19.40 10.62
C THR A 313 1.81 -19.46 10.66
N LEU A 314 1.15 -18.39 11.11
CA LEU A 314 -0.31 -18.32 11.19
C LEU A 314 -0.94 -18.42 9.80
N SER A 315 -0.42 -17.72 8.80
CA SER A 315 -0.99 -17.74 7.44
C SER A 315 -0.88 -19.12 6.80
N VAL A 316 0.25 -19.82 6.96
CA VAL A 316 0.43 -21.19 6.45
C VAL A 316 -0.54 -22.15 7.13
N LEU A 317 -0.70 -22.05 8.46
CA LEU A 317 -1.64 -22.90 9.20
C LEU A 317 -3.08 -22.66 8.76
N ILE A 318 -3.48 -21.39 8.65
CA ILE A 318 -4.82 -21.02 8.20
C ILE A 318 -5.07 -21.49 6.76
N ALA A 319 -4.11 -21.29 5.86
CA ALA A 319 -4.18 -21.78 4.47
C ALA A 319 -4.32 -23.30 4.41
N TYR A 320 -3.58 -24.03 5.26
CA TYR A 320 -3.69 -25.49 5.34
C TYR A 320 -5.10 -25.95 5.74
N PHE A 321 -5.67 -25.36 6.80
CA PHE A 321 -7.05 -25.71 7.21
C PHE A 321 -8.11 -25.27 6.20
N ALA A 322 -7.91 -24.13 5.53
CA ALA A 322 -8.78 -23.65 4.46
C ALA A 322 -8.74 -24.59 3.24
N HIS A 323 -7.56 -25.11 2.88
CA HIS A 323 -7.41 -26.07 1.79
C HIS A 323 -8.11 -27.40 2.09
N MET A 324 -8.06 -27.86 3.35
CA MET A 324 -8.68 -29.12 3.77
C MET A 324 -10.21 -29.06 3.89
N SER A 325 -10.82 -27.87 4.03
CA SER A 325 -12.26 -27.72 4.22
C SER A 325 -12.83 -26.50 3.52
N ARG A 326 -13.77 -26.74 2.59
CA ARG A 326 -14.49 -25.67 1.86
C ARG A 326 -15.23 -24.71 2.80
N SER A 327 -15.80 -25.21 3.90
CA SER A 327 -16.49 -24.38 4.90
C SER A 327 -15.50 -23.46 5.62
N VAL A 328 -14.36 -24.01 6.03
CA VAL A 328 -13.29 -23.22 6.68
C VAL A 328 -12.76 -22.16 5.72
N SER A 329 -12.54 -22.49 4.45
CA SER A 329 -12.09 -21.54 3.42
C SER A 329 -13.02 -20.32 3.29
N MET A 330 -14.33 -20.53 3.27
CA MET A 330 -15.30 -19.43 3.21
C MET A 330 -15.25 -18.58 4.49
N THR A 331 -15.27 -19.20 5.67
CA THR A 331 -15.23 -18.49 6.95
C THR A 331 -13.95 -17.68 7.11
N VAL A 332 -12.81 -18.29 6.80
CA VAL A 332 -11.48 -17.67 6.85
C VAL A 332 -11.45 -16.46 5.90
N SER A 333 -11.89 -16.61 4.66
CA SER A 333 -11.93 -15.50 3.69
C SER A 333 -12.74 -14.31 4.20
N ILE A 334 -13.97 -14.56 4.68
CA ILE A 334 -14.86 -13.51 5.21
C ILE A 334 -14.27 -12.86 6.46
N ALA A 335 -13.81 -13.66 7.43
CA ALA A 335 -13.22 -13.15 8.66
C ALA A 335 -11.95 -12.34 8.37
N GLY A 336 -11.12 -12.80 7.43
CA GLY A 336 -9.93 -12.12 6.99
C GLY A 336 -10.22 -10.76 6.36
N GLU A 337 -11.25 -10.65 5.52
CA GLU A 337 -11.67 -9.35 4.95
C GLU A 337 -12.11 -8.37 6.02
N VAL A 338 -12.97 -8.82 6.96
CA VAL A 338 -13.47 -7.96 8.05
C VAL A 338 -12.32 -7.53 8.97
N LEU A 339 -11.46 -8.46 9.39
CA LEU A 339 -10.37 -8.13 10.30
C LEU A 339 -9.26 -7.32 9.62
N ALA A 340 -8.94 -7.59 8.35
CA ALA A 340 -7.98 -6.80 7.58
C ALA A 340 -8.46 -5.36 7.34
N SER A 341 -9.78 -5.15 7.31
CA SER A 341 -10.35 -3.82 7.12
C SER A 341 -10.08 -2.87 8.29
N ILE A 342 -9.78 -3.38 9.49
CA ILE A 342 -9.55 -2.55 10.66
C ILE A 342 -8.22 -1.79 10.50
N PRO A 343 -8.21 -0.45 10.44
CA PRO A 343 -6.96 0.28 10.32
C PRO A 343 -6.11 0.12 11.58
N ALA A 344 -4.80 -0.09 11.41
CA ALA A 344 -3.95 -0.45 12.54
C ALA A 344 -3.89 0.63 13.64
N VAL A 345 -3.99 1.91 13.25
CA VAL A 345 -3.98 3.04 14.18
C VAL A 345 -5.11 2.99 15.21
N VAL A 346 -6.24 2.36 14.87
CA VAL A 346 -7.45 2.37 15.72
C VAL A 346 -7.27 1.45 16.93
N TRP A 347 -6.33 0.48 16.86
CA TRP A 347 -6.09 -0.45 17.95
C TRP A 347 -5.54 0.21 19.23
N TRP A 348 -4.79 1.31 19.11
CA TRP A 348 -4.30 2.04 20.28
C TRP A 348 -5.44 2.64 21.10
N PRO A 349 -6.34 3.47 20.52
CA PRO A 349 -7.55 3.90 21.21
C PRO A 349 -8.45 2.76 21.70
N LEU A 350 -8.70 1.75 20.87
CA LEU A 350 -9.59 0.62 21.20
C LEU A 350 -9.10 -0.20 22.40
N LEU A 351 -7.78 -0.38 22.51
CA LEU A 351 -7.14 -1.16 23.57
C LEU A 351 -6.45 -0.26 24.59
N SER A 352 -6.84 1.02 24.68
CA SER A 352 -6.23 1.99 25.59
C SER A 352 -6.34 1.55 27.06
N SER A 353 -7.46 0.94 27.45
CA SER A 353 -7.64 0.36 28.79
C SER A 353 -6.61 -0.73 29.08
N LEU A 354 -6.32 -1.62 28.12
CA LEU A 354 -5.30 -2.65 28.25
C LEU A 354 -3.89 -2.03 28.26
N ALA A 355 -3.64 -1.06 27.40
CA ALA A 355 -2.36 -0.36 27.30
C ALA A 355 -1.98 0.34 28.61
N LEU A 356 -2.94 1.01 29.27
CA LEU A 356 -2.65 1.82 30.47
C LEU A 356 -2.75 1.03 31.79
N SER A 357 -3.53 -0.06 31.83
CA SER A 357 -3.78 -0.80 33.08
C SER A 357 -2.73 -1.84 33.45
N HIS A 358 -1.94 -2.33 32.49
CA HIS A 358 -1.00 -3.45 32.70
C HIS A 358 0.41 -3.11 32.20
N PRO A 359 1.49 -3.48 32.90
CA PRO A 359 2.87 -3.17 32.47
C PRO A 359 3.24 -3.74 31.09
N LEU A 360 2.69 -4.90 30.73
CA LEU A 360 2.84 -5.50 29.39
C LEU A 360 1.83 -4.98 28.36
N GLY A 361 0.85 -4.19 28.79
CA GLY A 361 -0.23 -3.64 27.97
C GLY A 361 0.27 -2.97 26.70
N PRO A 362 1.17 -1.96 26.77
CA PRO A 362 1.65 -1.26 25.59
C PRO A 362 2.37 -2.19 24.61
N SER A 363 3.12 -3.17 25.12
CA SER A 363 3.82 -4.16 24.27
C SER A 363 2.86 -5.08 23.53
N ILE A 364 1.74 -5.47 24.16
CA ILE A 364 0.70 -6.30 23.53
C ILE A 364 -0.01 -5.50 22.44
N VAL A 365 -0.41 -4.26 22.74
CA VAL A 365 -1.09 -3.40 21.76
C VAL A 365 -0.16 -3.08 20.58
N MET A 366 1.10 -2.73 20.84
CA MET A 366 2.14 -2.57 19.80
C MET A 366 2.23 -3.80 18.88
N LEU A 367 2.28 -5.02 19.45
CA LEU A 367 2.34 -6.25 18.66
C LEU A 367 1.10 -6.44 17.78
N ILE A 368 -0.09 -6.12 18.30
CA ILE A 368 -1.35 -6.16 17.54
C ILE A 368 -1.31 -5.17 16.38
N VAL A 369 -0.86 -3.94 16.62
CA VAL A 369 -0.72 -2.91 15.57
C VAL A 369 0.28 -3.36 14.49
N PHE A 370 1.42 -3.92 14.88
CA PHE A 370 2.39 -4.51 13.94
C PHE A 370 1.80 -5.66 13.12
N LEU A 371 1.13 -6.61 13.78
CA LEU A 371 0.47 -7.73 13.10
C LEU A 371 -0.59 -7.20 12.13
N GLN A 372 -1.40 -6.23 12.55
CA GLN A 372 -2.41 -5.61 11.69
C GLN A 372 -1.79 -4.98 10.44
N GLY A 373 -0.59 -4.39 10.54
CA GLY A 373 0.10 -3.80 9.41
C GLY A 373 0.91 -4.76 8.54
N ALA A 374 1.09 -6.04 8.92
CA ALA A 374 1.97 -6.98 8.21
C ALA A 374 1.32 -8.32 7.85
N PHE A 375 0.51 -8.88 8.76
CA PHE A 375 -0.08 -10.21 8.66
C PHE A 375 -0.88 -10.42 7.38
N TRP A 376 -1.74 -9.45 7.06
CA TRP A 376 -2.69 -9.56 5.94
C TRP A 376 -2.01 -9.71 4.59
N TYR A 377 -0.81 -9.16 4.41
CA TYR A 377 -0.03 -9.33 3.19
C TYR A 377 0.37 -10.79 2.96
N VAL A 378 0.83 -11.50 3.98
CA VAL A 378 1.16 -12.93 3.87
C VAL A 378 -0.12 -13.74 3.70
N TYR A 379 -1.12 -13.44 4.53
CA TYR A 379 -2.41 -14.11 4.55
C TYR A 379 -3.10 -14.13 3.19
N PHE A 380 -3.34 -12.96 2.59
CA PHE A 380 -4.03 -12.88 1.30
C PHE A 380 -3.19 -13.45 0.15
N ASN A 381 -1.86 -13.28 0.17
CA ASN A 381 -1.01 -13.90 -0.85
C ASN A 381 -1.13 -15.43 -0.83
N LEU A 382 -1.20 -16.05 0.36
CA LEU A 382 -1.36 -17.50 0.46
C LEU A 382 -2.78 -17.95 0.09
N ILE A 383 -3.82 -17.27 0.57
CA ILE A 383 -5.21 -17.67 0.30
C ILE A 383 -5.58 -17.48 -1.18
N ILE A 384 -5.16 -16.37 -1.80
CA ILE A 384 -5.54 -16.01 -3.17
C ILE A 384 -4.66 -16.74 -4.19
N TYR A 385 -3.33 -16.63 -4.06
CA TYR A 385 -2.39 -17.15 -5.06
C TYR A 385 -1.77 -18.48 -4.65
N GLY A 386 -1.45 -18.64 -3.36
CA GLY A 386 -0.82 -19.85 -2.84
C GLY A 386 -1.70 -21.09 -2.96
N LEU A 387 -2.97 -21.02 -2.57
CA LEU A 387 -3.86 -22.19 -2.67
C LEU A 387 -4.09 -22.64 -4.12
N ALA A 388 -4.05 -21.71 -5.08
CA ALA A 388 -4.16 -22.03 -6.49
C ALA A 388 -2.91 -22.72 -7.06
N SER A 389 -1.73 -22.58 -6.42
CA SER A 389 -0.50 -23.24 -6.85
C SER A 389 -0.34 -24.66 -6.33
N VAL A 390 -1.19 -25.10 -5.39
CA VAL A 390 -1.21 -26.49 -4.92
C VAL A 390 -1.80 -27.37 -6.03
N ARG A 391 -0.97 -28.24 -6.60
CA ARG A 391 -1.40 -29.10 -7.71
C ARG A 391 -2.28 -30.24 -7.21
N LYS A 392 -3.42 -30.45 -7.86
CA LYS A 392 -4.40 -31.49 -7.50
C LYS A 392 -3.86 -32.92 -7.58
N ASP A 393 -2.91 -33.16 -8.49
CA ASP A 393 -2.28 -34.48 -8.63
C ASP A 393 -1.44 -34.84 -7.40
N LEU A 394 -0.80 -33.86 -6.75
CA LEU A 394 -0.10 -34.08 -5.49
C LEU A 394 -1.06 -34.44 -4.34
N ASP A 395 -2.27 -33.88 -4.35
CA ASP A 395 -3.32 -34.21 -3.38
C ASP A 395 -3.83 -35.65 -3.58
N GLU A 396 -4.08 -36.03 -4.84
CA GLU A 396 -4.50 -37.39 -5.20
C GLU A 396 -3.43 -38.43 -4.83
N LEU A 397 -2.16 -38.15 -5.12
CA LEU A 397 -1.04 -39.00 -4.71
C LEU A 397 -0.92 -39.09 -3.18
N ALA A 398 -1.09 -37.99 -2.46
CA ALA A 398 -1.07 -38.00 -1.00
C ALA A 398 -2.17 -38.92 -0.42
N VAL A 399 -3.35 -38.96 -1.03
CA VAL A 399 -4.43 -39.89 -0.65
C VAL A 399 -4.02 -41.34 -0.92
N VAL A 400 -3.49 -41.65 -2.11
CA VAL A 400 -3.05 -43.00 -2.50
C VAL A 400 -1.94 -43.52 -1.57
N TYR A 401 -0.91 -42.72 -1.33
CA TYR A 401 0.22 -43.06 -0.45
C TYR A 401 -0.08 -42.86 1.04
N ARG A 402 -1.29 -42.43 1.40
CA ARG A 402 -1.73 -42.17 2.77
C ARG A 402 -0.83 -41.18 3.52
N VAL A 403 -0.26 -40.20 2.81
CA VAL A 403 0.52 -39.11 3.39
C VAL A 403 -0.45 -38.10 4.00
N ARG A 404 -0.37 -37.88 5.32
CA ARG A 404 -1.30 -37.01 6.07
C ARG A 404 -0.56 -36.15 7.10
N GLY A 405 -1.25 -35.12 7.59
CA GLY A 405 -0.80 -34.29 8.70
C GLY A 405 0.52 -33.57 8.43
N LEU A 406 1.46 -33.64 9.38
CA LEU A 406 2.72 -32.91 9.31
C LEU A 406 3.60 -33.31 8.12
N THR A 407 3.55 -34.57 7.68
CA THR A 407 4.33 -35.03 6.52
C THR A 407 3.82 -34.37 5.24
N TYR A 408 2.50 -34.34 5.04
CA TYR A 408 1.90 -33.64 3.91
C TYR A 408 2.17 -32.13 4.00
N LEU A 409 1.98 -31.52 5.18
CA LEU A 409 2.22 -30.10 5.40
C LEU A 409 3.65 -29.70 5.03
N ARG A 410 4.65 -30.45 5.53
CA ARG A 410 6.07 -30.11 5.37
C ARG A 410 6.62 -30.38 3.97
N TYR A 411 6.22 -31.48 3.34
CA TYR A 411 6.86 -31.95 2.11
C TYR A 411 6.04 -31.70 0.83
N VAL A 412 4.74 -31.42 0.94
CA VAL A 412 3.86 -31.16 -0.21
C VAL A 412 3.30 -29.75 -0.15
N PHE A 413 2.60 -29.41 0.93
CA PHE A 413 1.84 -28.17 1.02
C PHE A 413 2.75 -26.93 1.10
N VAL A 414 3.62 -26.84 2.12
CA VAL A 414 4.49 -25.67 2.30
C VAL A 414 5.39 -25.42 1.09
N PRO A 415 6.07 -26.42 0.50
CA PRO A 415 6.87 -26.23 -0.71
C PRO A 415 6.07 -25.64 -1.87
N SER A 416 4.82 -26.07 -2.06
CA SER A 416 3.93 -25.57 -3.12
C SER A 416 3.53 -24.10 -2.91
N LEU A 417 3.58 -23.63 -1.67
CA LEU A 417 3.26 -22.24 -1.29
C LEU A 417 4.49 -21.31 -1.32
N LEU A 418 5.72 -21.81 -1.44
CA LEU A 418 6.94 -21.02 -1.24
C LEU A 418 7.02 -19.73 -2.08
N PRO A 419 6.68 -19.72 -3.39
CA PRO A 419 6.69 -18.49 -4.18
C PRO A 419 5.72 -17.43 -3.64
N SER A 420 4.50 -17.84 -3.32
CA SER A 420 3.46 -16.97 -2.77
C SER A 420 3.78 -16.53 -1.33
N LEU A 421 4.38 -17.41 -0.53
CA LEU A 421 4.85 -17.11 0.83
C LEU A 421 5.96 -16.06 0.81
N ALA A 422 6.94 -16.20 -0.09
CA ALA A 422 8.03 -15.24 -0.22
C ALA A 422 7.53 -13.87 -0.70
N THR A 423 6.61 -13.86 -1.67
CA THR A 423 5.94 -12.64 -2.16
C THR A 423 5.14 -11.95 -1.05
N GLY A 424 4.39 -12.74 -0.27
CA GLY A 424 3.67 -12.26 0.89
C GLY A 424 4.58 -11.70 1.98
N LEU A 425 5.70 -12.37 2.27
CA LEU A 425 6.65 -11.91 3.29
C LEU A 425 7.43 -10.65 2.88
N LEU A 426 7.77 -10.50 1.60
CA LEU A 426 8.34 -9.25 1.08
C LEU A 426 7.36 -8.09 1.28
N SER A 427 6.09 -8.31 0.97
CA SER A 427 5.03 -7.30 1.14
C SER A 427 4.81 -6.98 2.63
N ALA A 428 4.77 -8.01 3.47
CA ALA A 428 4.63 -7.88 4.92
C ALA A 428 5.81 -7.16 5.57
N TRP A 429 7.02 -7.30 5.04
CA TRP A 429 8.20 -6.55 5.50
C TRP A 429 8.02 -5.05 5.30
N GLY A 430 7.54 -4.62 4.12
CA GLY A 430 7.18 -3.21 3.88
C GLY A 430 6.04 -2.75 4.80
N GLY A 431 5.00 -3.57 4.93
CA GLY A 431 3.88 -3.32 5.85
C GLY A 431 4.31 -3.14 7.31
N ALA A 432 5.25 -3.96 7.80
CA ALA A 432 5.75 -3.91 9.16
C ALA A 432 6.54 -2.61 9.45
N TRP A 433 7.35 -2.12 8.50
CA TRP A 433 8.04 -0.83 8.66
C TRP A 433 7.06 0.36 8.66
N ASN A 434 6.00 0.29 7.86
CA ASN A 434 4.95 1.29 7.89
C ASN A 434 4.17 1.25 9.21
N ALA A 435 3.91 0.05 9.73
CA ALA A 435 3.26 -0.15 11.02
C ALA A 435 4.10 0.32 12.19
N SER A 436 5.43 0.22 12.11
CA SER A 436 6.31 0.60 13.22
C SER A 436 6.14 2.06 13.63
N ILE A 437 5.83 2.95 12.69
CA ILE A 437 5.62 4.38 12.96
C ILE A 437 4.52 4.61 13.99
N VAL A 438 3.40 3.91 13.81
CA VAL A 438 2.22 4.04 14.67
C VAL A 438 2.27 3.05 15.84
N ALA A 439 2.96 1.91 15.68
CA ALA A 439 3.08 0.90 16.72
C ALA A 439 4.11 1.26 17.79
N GLU A 440 5.17 2.01 17.46
CA GLU A 440 6.26 2.30 18.40
C GLU A 440 6.11 3.64 19.12
N TYR A 441 5.28 4.55 18.62
CA TYR A 441 4.98 5.82 19.27
C TYR A 441 3.53 6.21 19.02
N VAL A 442 2.83 6.55 20.09
CA VAL A 442 1.47 7.08 20.03
C VAL A 442 1.24 8.05 21.19
N GLU A 443 0.42 9.06 20.94
CA GLU A 443 -0.07 9.97 21.97
C GLU A 443 -1.53 9.60 22.29
N ILE A 444 -1.79 9.21 23.54
CA ILE A 444 -3.10 8.79 24.03
C ILE A 444 -3.52 9.77 25.12
N GLY A 445 -4.38 10.73 24.76
CA GLY A 445 -4.76 11.81 25.67
C GLY A 445 -3.56 12.71 25.96
N GLU A 446 -3.18 12.83 27.23
CA GLU A 446 -1.99 13.58 27.66
C GLU A 446 -0.73 12.71 27.79
N GLU A 447 -0.85 11.38 27.69
CA GLU A 447 0.27 10.47 27.83
C GLU A 447 0.86 10.09 26.46
N ALA A 448 2.17 10.27 26.30
CA ALA A 448 2.92 9.78 25.15
C ALA A 448 3.53 8.41 25.47
N ILE A 449 3.10 7.37 24.75
CA ILE A 449 3.66 6.03 24.87
C ILE A 449 4.79 5.89 23.85
N ASP A 450 6.03 5.90 24.35
CA ASP A 450 7.24 5.70 23.55
C ASP A 450 7.81 4.29 23.78
N MET A 451 7.59 3.39 22.82
CA MET A 451 8.12 2.02 22.85
C MET A 451 9.59 1.95 22.37
N GLN A 452 10.18 3.08 21.97
CA GLN A 452 11.47 3.18 21.30
C GLN A 452 11.48 2.41 19.96
N GLY A 453 12.51 2.60 19.15
CA GLY A 453 12.60 2.05 17.79
C GLY A 453 12.54 3.12 16.70
N VAL A 454 12.76 2.69 15.46
CA VAL A 454 12.87 3.58 14.31
C VAL A 454 11.57 4.32 14.04
N GLY A 455 10.43 3.63 14.20
CA GLY A 455 9.11 4.26 14.07
C GLY A 455 8.91 5.36 15.10
N SER A 456 9.30 5.11 16.35
CA SER A 456 9.29 6.12 17.40
C SER A 456 10.22 7.30 17.11
N LEU A 457 11.41 7.04 16.57
CA LEU A 457 12.35 8.11 16.19
C LEU A 457 11.77 9.03 15.12
N ILE A 458 11.11 8.46 14.10
CA ILE A 458 10.42 9.20 13.03
C ILE A 458 9.24 9.99 13.63
N SER A 459 8.39 9.36 14.44
CA SER A 459 7.22 10.02 15.02
C SER A 459 7.60 11.16 15.97
N LYS A 460 8.63 10.99 16.81
CA LYS A 460 9.12 12.06 17.70
C LYS A 460 9.73 13.24 16.95
N THR A 461 10.46 12.99 15.86
CA THR A 461 11.03 14.07 15.04
C THR A 461 9.93 14.83 14.31
N ALA A 462 8.87 14.15 13.84
CA ALA A 462 7.67 14.78 13.32
C ALA A 462 6.92 15.60 14.39
N ALA A 463 6.68 15.03 15.57
CA ALA A 463 5.98 15.69 16.68
C ALA A 463 6.71 16.97 17.15
N ARG A 464 8.05 16.99 17.10
CA ARG A 464 8.86 18.18 17.43
C ARG A 464 8.94 19.22 16.30
N GLY A 465 8.44 18.91 15.11
CA GLY A 465 8.56 19.78 13.93
C GLY A 465 9.98 19.86 13.36
N ASP A 466 10.87 18.94 13.73
CA ASP A 466 12.23 18.89 13.21
C ASP A 466 12.24 18.23 11.82
N VAL A 467 11.97 19.05 10.81
CA VAL A 467 11.90 18.64 9.40
C VAL A 467 13.20 17.98 8.94
N ALA A 468 14.35 18.49 9.39
CA ALA A 468 15.64 17.96 8.96
C ALA A 468 15.89 16.56 9.54
N ALA A 469 15.66 16.38 10.83
CA ALA A 469 15.77 15.07 11.47
C ALA A 469 14.73 14.07 10.94
N LEU A 470 13.50 14.50 10.67
CA LEU A 470 12.46 13.67 10.07
C LEU A 470 12.87 13.17 8.68
N LEU A 471 13.40 14.05 7.83
CA LEU A 471 13.91 13.67 6.51
C LEU A 471 15.12 12.74 6.63
N ALA A 472 16.08 13.07 7.51
CA ALA A 472 17.29 12.26 7.69
C ALA A 472 16.96 10.84 8.17
N THR A 473 16.07 10.69 9.15
CA THR A 473 15.62 9.38 9.66
C THR A 473 14.83 8.59 8.64
N SER A 474 13.92 9.25 7.90
CA SER A 474 13.16 8.62 6.83
C SER A 474 14.07 8.13 5.70
N LEU A 475 15.09 8.90 5.32
CA LEU A 475 16.09 8.52 4.32
C LEU A 475 16.99 7.38 4.82
N ALA A 476 17.41 7.42 6.08
CA ALA A 476 18.19 6.34 6.70
C ALA A 476 17.41 5.01 6.71
N LEU A 477 16.13 5.05 7.08
CA LEU A 477 15.24 3.89 7.01
C LEU A 477 15.06 3.41 5.57
N SER A 478 14.80 4.32 4.64
CA SER A 478 14.64 3.98 3.21
C SER A 478 15.89 3.30 2.65
N LEU A 479 17.08 3.84 2.96
CA LEU A 479 18.35 3.26 2.56
C LEU A 479 18.52 1.85 3.14
N PHE A 480 18.22 1.67 4.43
CA PHE A 480 18.26 0.37 5.07
C PHE A 480 17.32 -0.64 4.38
N ILE A 481 16.06 -0.26 4.13
CA ILE A 481 15.07 -1.10 3.44
C ILE A 481 15.56 -1.47 2.04
N VAL A 482 16.07 -0.52 1.26
CA VAL A 482 16.59 -0.78 -0.10
C VAL A 482 17.78 -1.73 -0.06
N VAL A 483 18.70 -1.56 0.89
CA VAL A 483 19.85 -2.46 1.08
C VAL A 483 19.36 -3.87 1.39
N VAL A 484 18.42 -4.05 2.33
CA VAL A 484 17.85 -5.36 2.65
C VAL A 484 17.12 -5.96 1.45
N ASN A 485 16.33 -5.18 0.72
CA ASN A 485 15.64 -5.61 -0.50
C ASN A 485 16.63 -6.16 -1.54
N LYS A 486 17.71 -5.43 -1.84
CA LYS A 486 18.68 -5.84 -2.86
C LYS A 486 19.59 -6.99 -2.41
N THR A 487 19.89 -7.09 -1.12
CA THR A 487 20.88 -8.06 -0.61
C THR A 487 20.26 -9.34 -0.07
N LEU A 488 19.10 -9.26 0.59
CA LEU A 488 18.40 -10.38 1.19
C LEU A 488 17.28 -10.87 0.27
N TRP A 489 16.29 -10.02 0.01
CA TRP A 489 15.06 -10.43 -0.69
C TRP A 489 15.33 -10.88 -2.13
N VAL A 490 16.05 -10.08 -2.93
CA VAL A 490 16.37 -10.44 -4.32
C VAL A 490 17.20 -11.74 -4.41
N ARG A 491 18.00 -12.08 -3.38
CA ARG A 491 18.71 -13.36 -3.33
C ARG A 491 17.78 -14.51 -2.99
N LEU A 492 16.86 -14.31 -2.04
CA LEU A 492 15.85 -15.30 -1.68
C LEU A 492 14.93 -15.63 -2.85
N PHE A 493 14.43 -14.64 -3.59
CA PHE A 493 13.59 -14.87 -4.78
C PHE A 493 14.32 -15.67 -5.84
N ARG A 494 15.56 -15.27 -6.20
CA ARG A 494 16.37 -16.02 -7.17
C ARG A 494 16.62 -17.46 -6.75
N PHE A 495 16.72 -17.73 -5.45
CA PHE A 495 16.85 -19.09 -4.93
C PHE A 495 15.56 -19.89 -5.08
N ILE A 496 14.41 -19.30 -4.72
CA ILE A 496 13.10 -19.94 -4.82
C ILE A 496 12.74 -20.21 -6.28
N GLU A 497 12.92 -19.24 -7.18
CA GLU A 497 12.70 -19.40 -8.62
C GLU A 497 13.54 -20.53 -9.20
N LYS A 498 14.83 -20.62 -8.87
CA LYS A 498 15.70 -21.69 -9.39
C LYS A 498 15.31 -23.10 -8.91
N ARG A 499 14.68 -23.22 -7.74
CA ARG A 499 14.40 -24.50 -7.10
C ARG A 499 12.95 -24.97 -7.25
N TYR A 500 12.03 -24.02 -7.37
CA TYR A 500 10.58 -24.23 -7.37
C TYR A 500 9.85 -23.48 -8.49
N GLY A 501 10.53 -22.63 -9.26
CA GLY A 501 10.00 -22.13 -10.53
C GLY A 501 10.00 -23.27 -11.51
N GLY A 502 8.84 -23.88 -11.72
CA GLY A 502 8.67 -24.92 -12.72
C GLY A 502 9.08 -24.42 -14.11
N GLU A 503 9.63 -25.35 -14.90
CA GLU A 503 9.76 -25.20 -16.36
C GLU A 503 8.41 -24.93 -17.04
#